data_AF-A0A973EZM0-F1
#
_entry.id   AF-A0A973EZM0-F1
#
_cell.length_a   1.000
_cell.length_b   1.000
_cell.length_c   1.000
_cell.angle_alpha   90.00
_cell.angle_beta   90.00
_cell.angle_gamma   90.00
#
_symmetry.space_group_name_H-M   'P 1'
#
loop_
_entity.id
_entity.type
_entity.pdbx_description
1 polymer ?
#
loop_
_entity_poly.entity_id
_entity_poly.type
_entity_poly.pdbx_seq_one_letter_code
_entity_poly.pdbx_strand_id
1 'polypeptide(L)'
;MKNLKINFKKILFIAFFISVLIGSCKIKPQKIGLWDIFEYTLVNNKTYSNPFKDVSLTAIYTGPDGKKAELQGFYAGENQWKI
;
A
#
# COMPACT_ATOMS: atom_id res chain seq x y z
N MET A 1 20.79 21.40 32.01
CA MET A 1 20.81 21.60 30.54
C MET A 1 22.19 21.25 29.98
N LYS A 2 22.39 20.01 29.50
CA LYS A 2 23.66 19.63 28.85
C LYS A 2 23.58 20.02 27.37
N ASN A 3 24.39 20.99 26.96
CA ASN A 3 24.47 21.47 25.58
C ASN A 3 24.99 20.34 24.67
N LEU A 4 24.15 19.94 23.71
CA LEU A 4 24.46 18.89 22.75
C LEU A 4 25.28 19.50 21.61
N LYS A 5 26.61 19.30 21.63
CA LYS A 5 27.49 19.65 20.50
C LYS A 5 27.35 18.62 19.39
N ILE A 6 26.42 18.86 18.47
CA ILE A 6 26.18 18.02 17.29
C ILE A 6 27.22 18.37 16.22
N ASN A 7 28.04 17.41 15.80
CA ASN A 7 29.08 17.63 14.79
C ASN A 7 28.49 17.59 13.37
N PHE A 8 28.88 18.53 12.51
CA PHE A 8 28.41 18.64 11.12
C PHE A 8 28.64 17.35 10.30
N LYS A 9 29.77 16.66 10.52
CA LYS A 9 30.04 15.34 9.92
C LYS A 9 29.03 14.27 10.35
N LYS A 10 28.48 14.33 11.57
CA LYS A 10 27.44 13.42 12.04
C LYS A 10 26.08 13.76 11.40
N ILE A 11 25.77 15.05 11.21
CA ILE A 11 24.55 15.49 10.49
C ILE A 11 24.59 14.98 9.04
N LEU A 12 25.74 15.14 8.36
CA LEU A 12 25.90 14.68 6.98
C LEU A 12 25.79 13.15 6.86
N PHE A 13 26.31 12.41 7.84
CA PHE A 13 26.24 10.94 7.88
C PHE A 13 24.81 10.42 8.16
N ILE A 14 24.06 11.11 9.04
CA ILE A 14 22.67 10.78 9.32
C ILE A 14 21.77 11.12 8.11
N ALA A 15 22.02 12.23 7.43
CA ALA A 15 21.28 12.60 6.21
C ALA A 15 21.51 11.61 5.06
N PHE A 16 22.73 11.05 4.94
CA PHE A 16 23.03 9.98 3.99
C PHE A 16 22.30 8.67 4.31
N PHE A 17 22.15 8.32 5.59
CA PHE A 17 21.38 7.14 6.01
C PHE A 17 19.86 7.31 5.84
N ILE A 18 19.34 8.53 5.99
CA ILE A 18 17.92 8.84 5.81
C ILE A 18 17.51 8.75 4.33
N SER A 19 18.37 9.12 3.38
CA SER A 19 18.01 9.06 1.95
C SER A 19 17.94 7.63 1.40
N VAL A 20 18.65 6.67 2.01
CA VAL A 20 18.61 5.24 1.63
C VAL A 20 17.32 4.54 2.08
N LEU A 21 16.62 5.08 3.08
CA LEU A 21 15.39 4.47 3.62
C LEU A 21 14.10 4.86 2.88
N ILE A 22 14.15 5.86 1.99
CA ILE A 22 12.99 6.28 1.19
C ILE A 22 13.10 5.65 -0.21
N GLY A 23 13.23 4.33 -0.24
CA GLY A 23 13.14 3.57 -1.49
C GLY A 23 11.74 3.70 -2.08
N SER A 24 11.61 4.30 -3.26
CA SER A 24 10.33 4.39 -3.95
C SER A 24 9.79 3.00 -4.27
N CYS A 25 8.61 2.66 -3.76
CA CYS A 25 7.88 1.46 -4.19
C CYS A 25 7.39 1.68 -5.62
N LYS A 26 8.15 1.19 -6.61
CA LYS A 26 7.67 1.13 -8.00
C LYS A 26 6.80 -0.11 -8.15
N ILE A 27 5.48 0.08 -8.14
CA ILE A 27 4.52 -0.98 -8.48
C ILE A 27 4.64 -1.21 -10.00
N LYS A 28 5.30 -2.30 -10.40
CA LYS A 28 5.27 -2.73 -11.80
C LYS A 28 3.86 -3.24 -12.11
N PRO A 29 3.24 -2.80 -13.22
CA PRO A 29 1.97 -3.37 -13.65
C PRO A 29 2.16 -4.87 -13.89
N GLN A 30 1.34 -5.69 -13.23
CA GLN A 30 1.35 -7.12 -13.42
C GLN A 30 0.71 -7.44 -14.78
N LYS A 31 1.46 -8.10 -15.66
CA LYS A 31 0.91 -8.65 -16.89
C LYS A 31 0.19 -9.95 -16.55
N ILE A 32 -1.11 -9.99 -16.79
CA ILE A 32 -1.98 -11.17 -16.60
C ILE A 32 -2.52 -11.63 -17.96
N GLY A 33 -2.79 -12.92 -18.09
CA GLY A 33 -3.44 -13.52 -19.25
C GLY A 33 -4.96 -13.37 -19.21
N LEU A 34 -5.60 -13.76 -20.31
CA LEU A 34 -7.05 -13.87 -20.36
C LEU A 34 -7.51 -15.02 -19.45
N TRP A 35 -8.51 -14.77 -18.60
CA TRP A 35 -9.03 -15.70 -17.59
C TRP A 35 -8.06 -16.05 -16.45
N ASP A 36 -6.92 -15.37 -16.36
CA ASP A 36 -6.08 -15.45 -15.17
C ASP A 36 -6.74 -14.75 -13.98
N ILE A 37 -6.35 -15.19 -12.79
CA ILE A 37 -6.73 -14.54 -11.54
C ILE A 37 -5.79 -13.36 -11.31
N PHE A 38 -6.38 -12.17 -11.23
CA PHE A 38 -5.74 -11.00 -10.65
C PHE A 38 -6.22 -10.85 -9.22
N GLU A 39 -5.29 -10.72 -8.27
CA GLU A 39 -5.61 -10.43 -6.87
C GLU A 39 -4.75 -9.25 -6.41
N TYR A 40 -5.37 -8.29 -5.71
CA TYR A 40 -4.64 -7.18 -5.09
C TYR A 40 -4.93 -7.11 -3.60
N THR A 41 -3.87 -7.04 -2.79
CA THR A 41 -3.97 -6.91 -1.33
C THR A 41 -3.75 -5.46 -0.91
N LEU A 42 -4.73 -4.91 -0.19
CA LEU A 42 -4.69 -3.60 0.43
C LEU A 42 -4.59 -3.76 1.96
N VAL A 43 -3.65 -3.04 2.58
CA VAL A 43 -3.55 -2.95 4.04
C VAL A 43 -4.25 -1.69 4.52
N ASN A 44 -5.19 -1.83 5.45
CA ASN A 44 -5.88 -0.72 6.10
C ASN A 44 -5.71 -0.82 7.63
N ASN A 45 -4.85 0.02 8.20
CA ASN A 45 -4.52 -0.02 9.63
C ASN A 45 -5.64 0.47 10.55
N LYS A 46 -6.79 0.88 10.02
CA LYS A 46 -7.95 1.21 10.84
C LYS A 46 -8.57 -0.07 11.39
N THR A 47 -8.69 -0.15 12.71
CA THR A 47 -9.41 -1.23 13.39
C THR A 47 -10.92 -0.99 13.29
N TYR A 48 -11.65 -2.03 12.92
CA TYR A 48 -13.12 -2.05 12.89
C TYR A 48 -13.63 -3.10 13.90
N SER A 49 -14.80 -2.87 14.50
CA SER A 49 -15.40 -3.81 15.44
C SER A 49 -15.83 -5.10 14.73
N ASN A 50 -16.43 -4.96 13.55
CA ASN A 50 -16.73 -6.05 12.64
C ASN A 50 -16.33 -5.68 11.21
N PRO A 51 -15.13 -6.07 10.74
CA PRO A 51 -14.64 -5.69 9.42
C PRO A 51 -15.46 -6.28 8.27
N PHE A 52 -16.31 -7.29 8.49
CA PHE A 52 -17.20 -7.81 7.45
C PHE A 52 -18.48 -6.98 7.25
N LYS A 53 -18.80 -6.07 8.18
CA LYS A 53 -20.05 -5.29 8.18
C LYS A 53 -19.82 -3.78 8.23
N ASP A 54 -18.79 -3.34 8.94
CA ASP A 54 -18.60 -1.92 9.27
C ASP A 54 -17.91 -1.12 8.15
N VAL A 55 -17.43 -1.81 7.10
CA VAL A 55 -16.68 -1.22 5.99
C VAL A 55 -16.78 -2.11 4.76
N SER A 56 -16.80 -1.49 3.58
CA SER A 56 -16.73 -2.15 2.28
C SER A 56 -15.53 -1.67 1.48
N LEU A 57 -15.04 -2.53 0.58
CA LEU A 57 -14.03 -2.20 -0.42
C LEU A 57 -14.64 -2.42 -1.80
N THR A 58 -14.61 -1.39 -2.65
CA THR A 58 -15.07 -1.47 -4.03
C THR A 58 -13.92 -1.09 -4.97
N ALA A 59 -13.72 -1.88 -6.02
CA ALA A 59 -12.77 -1.58 -7.09
C ALA A 59 -13.49 -1.41 -8.43
N ILE A 60 -13.03 -0.45 -9.23
CA ILE A 60 -13.52 -0.22 -10.59
C ILE A 60 -12.45 -0.67 -11.58
N TYR A 61 -12.75 -1.74 -12.30
CA TYR A 61 -11.91 -2.25 -13.39
C TYR A 61 -12.33 -1.60 -14.69
N THR A 62 -11.36 -1.10 -15.46
CA THR A 62 -11.61 -0.59 -16.81
C THR A 62 -10.94 -1.51 -17.81
N GLY A 63 -11.74 -2.15 -18.66
CA GLY A 63 -11.27 -3.04 -19.71
C GLY A 63 -10.60 -2.28 -20.86
N PRO A 64 -9.89 -2.98 -21.75
CA PRO A 64 -9.25 -2.37 -22.92
C PRO A 64 -10.26 -1.77 -23.91
N ASP A 65 -11.52 -2.22 -23.89
CA ASP A 65 -12.63 -1.65 -24.66
C ASP A 65 -13.30 -0.45 -23.96
N GLY A 66 -12.75 0.02 -22.83
CA GLY A 66 -13.26 1.14 -22.05
C GLY A 66 -14.44 0.80 -21.15
N LYS A 67 -14.95 -0.44 -21.18
CA LYS A 67 -16.04 -0.86 -20.28
C LYS A 67 -15.56 -0.92 -18.84
N LYS A 68 -16.47 -0.62 -17.92
CA LYS A 68 -16.20 -0.65 -16.49
C LYS A 68 -16.94 -1.80 -15.83
N ALA A 69 -16.26 -2.46 -14.90
CA ALA A 69 -16.84 -3.44 -14.00
C ALA A 69 -16.55 -3.02 -12.56
N GLU A 70 -17.57 -3.05 -11.72
CA GLU A 70 -17.45 -2.82 -10.29
C GLU A 70 -17.33 -4.16 -9.58
N LEU A 71 -16.26 -4.36 -8.81
CA LEU A 71 -16.01 -5.56 -8.02
C LEU A 71 -15.95 -5.22 -6.54
N GLN A 72 -16.61 -6.05 -5.73
CA GLN A 72 -16.56 -5.96 -4.27
C GLN A 72 -15.37 -6.77 -3.77
N GLY A 73 -14.53 -6.11 -2.97
CA GLY A 73 -13.48 -6.76 -2.20
C GLY A 73 -14.01 -7.37 -0.92
N PHE A 74 -13.14 -8.12 -0.24
CA PHE A 74 -13.46 -8.79 1.00
C PHE A 74 -12.34 -8.61 2.03
N TYR A 75 -12.70 -8.72 3.30
CA TYR A 75 -11.75 -8.73 4.39
C TYR A 75 -11.03 -10.08 4.45
N ALA A 76 -9.70 -10.06 4.38
CA ALA A 76 -8.85 -11.25 4.34
C ALA A 76 -8.15 -11.55 5.68
N GLY A 77 -8.52 -10.86 6.77
CA GLY A 77 -7.86 -10.96 8.07
C GLY A 77 -6.67 -10.01 8.20
N GLU A 78 -6.17 -9.84 9.42
CA GLU A 78 -4.94 -9.07 9.71
C GLU A 78 -4.88 -7.66 9.09
N ASN A 79 -6.02 -6.95 9.07
CA ASN A 79 -6.14 -5.62 8.44
C ASN A 79 -5.88 -5.61 6.91
N GLN A 80 -5.94 -6.79 6.28
CA GLN A 80 -5.80 -6.97 4.85
C GLN A 80 -7.16 -7.11 4.18
N TRP A 81 -7.25 -6.52 3.00
CA TRP A 81 -8.40 -6.51 2.13
C TRP A 81 -7.99 -6.97 0.75
N LYS A 82 -8.79 -7.83 0.12
CA LYS A 82 -8.49 -8.40 -1.19
C LYS A 82 -9.60 -8.10 -2.19
N ILE A 83 -9.19 -7.91 -3.45
CA ILE A 83 -10.04 -7.81 -4.64
C ILE A 83 -9.51 -8.75 -5.72
#